data_AF-A0A1F5BCV4-F1
#
_entry.id   AF-A0A1F5BCV4-F1
#
_cell.length_a   1.000
_cell.length_b   1.000
_cell.length_c   1.000
_cell.angle_alpha   90.00
_cell.angle_beta   90.00
_cell.angle_gamma   90.00
#
_symmetry.space_group_name_H-M   'P 1'
#
loop_
_entity.id
_entity.type
_entity.pdbx_description
1 polymer ?
#
loop_
_entity_poly.entity_id
_entity_poly.type
_entity_poly.pdbx_seq_one_letter_code
_entity_poly.pdbx_strand_id
1 'polypeptide(L)'
;MNWNFNFGYYRKIFEYCKEMSIPLRALNVPRDIISRVRMGGWESLSEDQKKLVPALDLTQADHKRLIRAVFSSTELPPQMKGAGLDMMFEGLYRSQVAWDETMAANARQAFQVGKARVVVLAGSGHLLYHLGINYRVSQKDPSPSRTIVCVSVPSGLKSLKVSRGLADYIWAIPEEARPAFPEIGLAFKRFGGLDNLVVDRKPIDGAASASDFDKGDVILSVDGKVFSDINALRTYLAGFGWGEGVKFRLLRAGQEKEVILKLVQPPPKEPAK
;
A
#
# COMPACT_ATOMS: atom_id res chain seq x y z
N MET A 1 -0.37 11.56 -5.54
CA MET A 1 -0.92 10.25 -5.14
C MET A 1 0.26 9.30 -4.96
N ASN A 2 0.49 8.76 -3.76
CA ASN A 2 1.67 7.92 -3.45
C ASN A 2 1.31 6.43 -3.56
N TRP A 3 0.82 6.03 -4.74
CA TRP A 3 0.44 4.67 -5.05
C TRP A 3 1.67 3.86 -5.48
N ASN A 4 2.00 2.79 -4.74
CA ASN A 4 3.17 1.96 -5.03
C ASN A 4 2.83 0.51 -5.44
N PHE A 5 1.55 0.13 -5.51
CA PHE A 5 1.16 -1.16 -6.08
C PHE A 5 1.10 -1.11 -7.60
N ASN A 6 1.33 -2.25 -8.25
CA ASN A 6 1.11 -2.39 -9.68
C ASN A 6 -0.38 -2.10 -10.00
N PHE A 7 -0.63 -1.22 -10.98
CA PHE A 7 -1.99 -0.81 -11.37
C PHE A 7 -2.87 -2.00 -11.80
N GLY A 8 -2.27 -3.07 -12.32
CA GLY A 8 -2.96 -4.29 -12.73
C GLY A 8 -3.83 -4.91 -11.63
N TYR A 9 -3.42 -4.80 -10.35
CA TYR A 9 -4.21 -5.32 -9.21
C TYR A 9 -5.55 -4.59 -9.02
N TYR A 10 -5.68 -3.36 -9.52
CA TYR A 10 -6.84 -2.49 -9.29
C TYR A 10 -7.57 -2.10 -10.57
N ARG A 11 -6.95 -2.32 -11.73
CA ARG A 11 -7.46 -1.94 -13.05
C ARG A 11 -8.92 -2.34 -13.24
N LYS A 12 -9.25 -3.61 -12.99
CA LYS A 12 -10.63 -4.12 -13.14
C LYS A 12 -11.64 -3.43 -12.23
N ILE A 13 -11.23 -3.05 -11.02
CA ILE A 13 -12.08 -2.33 -10.06
C ILE A 13 -12.37 -0.92 -10.60
N PHE A 14 -11.35 -0.24 -11.11
CA PHE A 14 -11.49 1.10 -11.65
C PHE A 14 -12.25 1.16 -12.96
N GLU A 15 -12.01 0.21 -13.86
CA GLU A 15 -12.79 0.05 -15.09
C GLU A 15 -14.27 -0.17 -14.74
N TYR A 16 -14.58 -1.10 -13.83
CA TYR A 16 -15.95 -1.34 -13.39
C TYR A 16 -16.60 -0.11 -12.76
N CYS A 17 -15.90 0.61 -11.88
CA CYS A 17 -16.43 1.85 -11.29
C CYS A 17 -16.68 2.92 -12.36
N LYS A 18 -15.81 3.05 -13.36
CA LYS A 18 -15.97 3.98 -14.48
C LYS A 18 -17.18 3.60 -15.34
N GLU A 19 -17.29 2.35 -15.74
CA GLU A 19 -18.38 1.83 -16.56
C GLU A 19 -19.74 2.01 -15.88
N MET A 20 -19.81 1.70 -14.57
CA MET A 20 -21.03 1.79 -13.78
C MET A 20 -21.27 3.17 -13.16
N SER A 21 -20.42 4.16 -13.47
CA SER A 21 -20.47 5.52 -12.89
C SER A 21 -20.53 5.53 -11.36
N ILE A 22 -19.82 4.58 -10.72
CA ILE A 22 -19.71 4.47 -9.26
C ILE A 22 -18.66 5.48 -8.77
N PRO A 23 -19.00 6.42 -7.87
CA PRO A 23 -18.05 7.38 -7.33
C PRO A 23 -16.93 6.69 -6.54
N LEU A 24 -15.68 6.90 -6.98
CA LEU A 24 -14.48 6.48 -6.25
C LEU A 24 -14.02 7.58 -5.30
N ARG A 25 -13.77 7.21 -4.03
CA ARG A 25 -13.28 8.13 -3.00
C ARG A 25 -12.02 7.58 -2.36
N ALA A 26 -10.99 8.41 -2.27
CA ALA A 26 -9.79 8.08 -1.52
C ALA A 26 -10.09 8.15 -0.02
N LEU A 27 -9.78 7.08 0.71
CA LEU A 27 -9.96 7.03 2.17
C LEU A 27 -8.73 7.51 2.94
N ASN A 28 -7.56 7.54 2.30
CA ASN A 28 -6.29 7.86 2.93
C ASN A 28 -5.91 9.34 2.79
N VAL A 29 -5.07 9.81 3.72
CA VAL A 29 -4.36 11.09 3.66
C VAL A 29 -2.93 10.94 3.12
N PRO A 30 -2.27 12.05 2.75
CA PRO A 30 -0.84 12.04 2.40
C PRO A 30 0.05 11.37 3.46
N ARG A 31 1.05 10.60 3.01
CA ARG A 31 1.92 9.79 3.88
C ARG A 31 2.78 10.64 4.82
N ASP A 32 3.15 11.84 4.42
CA ASP A 32 3.89 12.80 5.23
C ASP A 32 3.11 13.23 6.48
N ILE A 33 1.78 13.38 6.37
CA ILE A 33 0.91 13.66 7.52
C ILE A 33 0.97 12.49 8.51
N ILE A 34 0.84 11.25 8.03
CA ILE A 34 0.92 10.07 8.90
C ILE A 34 2.33 9.89 9.50
N SER A 35 3.39 10.22 8.74
CA SER A 35 4.76 10.22 9.24
C SER A 35 4.94 11.24 10.37
N ARG A 36 4.32 12.41 10.26
CA ARG A 36 4.33 13.44 11.30
C ARG A 36 3.62 12.93 12.56
N VAL A 37 2.44 12.31 12.44
CA VAL A 37 1.75 11.65 13.56
C VAL A 37 2.59 10.53 14.18
N ARG A 38 3.27 9.73 13.36
CA ARG A 38 4.17 8.65 13.82
C ARG A 38 5.25 9.19 14.76
N MET A 39 5.85 10.32 14.39
CA MET A 39 6.99 10.91 15.09
C MET A 39 6.54 11.72 16.31
N GLY A 40 5.64 12.68 16.10
CA GLY A 40 5.26 13.68 17.08
C GLY A 40 3.85 13.54 17.68
N GLY A 41 3.08 12.54 17.28
CA GLY A 41 1.67 12.39 17.70
C GLY A 41 0.72 13.36 17.00
N TRP A 42 -0.56 13.28 17.34
CA TRP A 42 -1.61 14.09 16.68
C TRP A 42 -1.41 15.60 16.86
N GLU A 43 -0.90 16.03 18.02
CA GLU A 43 -0.63 17.45 18.28
C GLU A 43 0.48 18.05 17.43
N SER A 44 1.30 17.23 16.77
CA SER A 44 2.33 17.73 15.85
C SER A 44 1.78 18.19 14.50
N LEU A 45 0.50 17.91 14.20
CA LEU A 45 -0.18 18.33 12.98
C LEU A 45 -0.55 19.82 13.04
N SER A 46 -0.47 20.50 11.88
CA SER A 46 -1.06 21.83 11.73
C SER A 46 -2.59 21.78 11.79
N GLU A 47 -3.24 22.92 12.03
CA GLU A 47 -4.71 23.01 12.07
C GLU A 47 -5.37 22.51 10.78
N ASP A 48 -4.77 22.77 9.61
CA ASP A 48 -5.28 22.23 8.34
C ASP A 48 -5.09 20.72 8.22
N GLN A 49 -3.99 20.17 8.76
CA GLN A 49 -3.76 18.73 8.79
C GLN A 49 -4.70 18.03 9.78
N LYS A 50 -5.04 18.67 10.91
CA LYS A 50 -6.01 18.17 11.90
C LYS A 50 -7.42 18.06 11.32
N LYS A 51 -7.77 18.84 10.30
CA LYS A 51 -9.03 18.67 9.55
C LYS A 51 -9.07 17.38 8.74
N LEU A 52 -7.90 16.84 8.35
CA LEU A 52 -7.78 15.63 7.54
C LEU A 52 -7.61 14.36 8.39
N VAL A 53 -7.07 14.50 9.61
CA VAL A 53 -6.83 13.39 10.54
C VAL A 53 -7.59 13.67 11.83
N PRO A 54 -8.68 12.93 12.11
CA PRO A 54 -9.40 13.06 13.38
C PRO A 54 -8.48 12.82 14.58
N ALA A 55 -8.88 13.34 15.74
CA ALA A 55 -8.21 13.02 17.00
C ALA A 55 -8.15 11.50 17.22
N LEU A 56 -7.01 11.02 17.71
CA LEU A 56 -6.73 9.59 17.81
C LEU A 56 -7.34 9.00 19.08
N ASP A 57 -8.08 7.90 18.95
CA ASP A 57 -8.40 7.02 20.07
C ASP A 57 -7.32 5.95 20.23
N LEU A 58 -6.42 6.18 21.19
CA LEU A 58 -5.34 5.24 21.55
C LEU A 58 -5.73 4.29 22.70
N THR A 59 -6.96 4.37 23.21
CA THR A 59 -7.39 3.67 24.43
C THR A 59 -7.81 2.22 24.21
N GLN A 60 -7.99 1.81 22.95
CA GLN A 60 -8.39 0.45 22.58
C GLN A 60 -7.28 -0.59 22.80
N ALA A 61 -7.28 -1.19 24.00
CA ALA A 61 -6.27 -2.15 24.43
C ALA A 61 -6.16 -3.38 23.51
N ASP A 62 -7.29 -3.92 23.05
CA ASP A 62 -7.29 -5.10 22.19
C ASP A 62 -6.78 -4.78 20.77
N HIS A 63 -7.13 -3.60 20.25
CA HIS A 63 -6.54 -3.12 19.00
C HIS A 63 -5.02 -2.97 19.14
N LYS A 64 -4.54 -2.36 20.23
CA LYS A 64 -3.09 -2.23 20.50
C LYS A 64 -2.39 -3.59 20.58
N ARG A 65 -2.99 -4.58 21.24
CA ARG A 65 -2.47 -5.96 21.31
C ARG A 65 -2.40 -6.63 19.94
N LEU A 66 -3.47 -6.52 19.15
CA LEU A 66 -3.52 -7.04 17.78
C LEU A 66 -2.41 -6.45 16.93
N ILE A 67 -2.27 -5.13 16.94
CA ILE A 67 -1.26 -4.43 16.15
C ILE A 67 0.15 -4.79 16.63
N ARG A 68 0.37 -4.97 17.94
CA ARG A 68 1.65 -5.48 18.48
C ARG A 68 1.97 -6.86 17.92
N ALA A 69 1.01 -7.78 17.91
CA ALA A 69 1.22 -9.13 17.39
C ALA A 69 1.56 -9.11 15.89
N VAL A 70 0.81 -8.35 15.08
CA VAL A 70 1.03 -8.21 13.64
C VAL A 70 2.42 -7.64 13.31
N PHE A 71 2.86 -6.60 14.03
CA PHE A 71 4.19 -6.02 13.79
C PHE A 71 5.34 -6.86 14.36
N SER A 72 5.08 -7.69 15.38
CA SER A 72 6.09 -8.58 15.97
C SER A 72 6.31 -9.85 15.14
N SER A 73 5.33 -10.26 14.32
CA SER A 73 5.47 -11.37 13.37
C SER A 73 6.30 -11.03 12.12
N THR A 74 6.60 -9.75 11.90
CA THR A 74 7.55 -9.32 10.87
C THR A 74 8.97 -9.49 11.44
N GLU A 75 9.87 -10.19 10.74
CA GLU A 75 11.25 -10.38 11.19
C GLU A 75 11.96 -9.01 11.38
N LEU A 76 12.00 -8.54 12.63
CA LEU A 76 12.72 -7.32 12.99
C LEU A 76 14.19 -7.66 13.30
N PRO A 77 15.15 -6.84 12.86
CA PRO A 77 16.57 -7.07 13.14
C PRO A 77 16.84 -7.25 14.65
N PRO A 78 17.64 -8.26 15.07
CA PRO A 78 17.90 -8.55 16.49
C PRO A 78 18.46 -7.39 17.31
N GLN A 79 19.05 -6.40 16.64
CA GLN A 79 19.69 -5.20 17.20
C GLN A 79 18.69 -4.18 17.78
N MET A 80 17.39 -4.36 17.56
CA MET A 80 16.34 -3.44 18.04
C MET A 80 15.58 -3.95 19.27
N LYS A 81 16.16 -4.81 20.14
CA LYS A 81 15.49 -5.26 21.37
C LYS A 81 15.55 -4.21 22.49
N GLY A 82 14.49 -4.10 23.32
CA GLY A 82 14.44 -3.22 24.50
C GLY A 82 13.59 -1.95 24.33
N ALA A 83 13.83 -0.92 25.14
CA ALA A 83 13.03 0.31 25.19
C ALA A 83 12.89 1.05 23.83
N GLY A 84 13.89 0.93 22.95
CA GLY A 84 13.81 1.45 21.58
C GLY A 84 12.75 0.76 20.72
N LEU A 85 12.50 -0.54 20.95
CA LEU A 85 11.43 -1.30 20.29
C LEU A 85 10.05 -0.79 20.70
N ASP A 86 9.88 -0.48 21.98
CA ASP A 86 8.61 0.01 22.50
C ASP A 86 8.30 1.40 21.98
N MET A 87 9.28 2.32 21.98
CA MET A 87 9.10 3.63 21.35
C MET A 87 8.78 3.52 19.86
N MET A 88 9.47 2.63 19.14
CA MET A 88 9.18 2.37 17.72
C MET A 88 7.76 1.85 17.55
N PHE A 89 7.33 0.90 18.38
CA PHE A 89 6.00 0.35 18.36
C PHE A 89 4.93 1.40 18.66
N GLU A 90 5.11 2.25 19.67
CA GLU A 90 4.16 3.33 19.96
C GLU A 90 4.03 4.28 18.76
N GLY A 91 5.14 4.58 18.07
CA GLY A 91 5.10 5.30 16.80
C GLY A 91 4.24 4.59 15.74
N LEU A 92 4.51 3.30 15.50
CA LEU A 92 3.77 2.48 14.53
C LEU A 92 2.28 2.38 14.88
N TYR A 93 1.96 2.20 16.16
CA TYR A 93 0.60 2.14 16.66
C TYR A 93 -0.13 3.46 16.42
N ARG A 94 0.49 4.61 16.73
CA ARG A 94 -0.07 5.93 16.40
C ARG A 94 -0.36 6.08 14.91
N SER A 95 0.55 5.62 14.03
CA SER A 95 0.31 5.63 12.59
C SER A 95 -0.87 4.75 12.17
N GLN A 96 -0.97 3.55 12.73
CA GLN A 96 -2.06 2.62 12.42
C GLN A 96 -3.41 3.22 12.83
N VAL A 97 -3.50 3.77 14.04
CA VAL A 97 -4.72 4.42 14.55
C VAL A 97 -5.08 5.64 13.71
N ALA A 98 -4.10 6.46 13.32
CA ALA A 98 -4.34 7.61 12.44
C ALA A 98 -4.90 7.19 11.08
N TRP A 99 -4.34 6.13 10.48
CA TRP A 99 -4.89 5.55 9.25
C TRP A 99 -6.34 5.11 9.44
N ASP A 100 -6.64 4.36 10.51
CA ASP A 100 -7.98 3.84 10.73
C ASP A 100 -9.01 4.95 11.02
N GLU A 101 -8.67 5.96 11.84
CA GLU A 101 -9.54 7.11 12.12
C GLU A 101 -9.85 7.91 10.85
N THR A 102 -8.82 8.20 10.06
CA THR A 102 -8.98 8.91 8.78
C THR A 102 -9.85 8.10 7.81
N MET A 103 -9.56 6.81 7.61
CA MET A 103 -10.35 5.98 6.71
C MET A 103 -11.80 5.84 7.19
N ALA A 104 -12.03 5.70 8.49
CA ALA A 104 -13.36 5.63 9.08
C ALA A 104 -14.15 6.95 8.89
N ALA A 105 -13.51 8.10 9.13
CA ALA A 105 -14.13 9.41 8.92
C ALA A 105 -14.51 9.62 7.45
N ASN A 106 -13.62 9.28 6.52
CA ASN A 106 -13.87 9.41 5.08
C ASN A 106 -14.95 8.43 4.60
N ALA A 107 -14.99 7.20 5.13
CA ALA A 107 -16.04 6.22 4.82
C ALA A 107 -17.42 6.71 5.30
N ARG A 108 -17.51 7.27 6.51
CA ARG A 108 -18.73 7.88 7.04
C ARG A 108 -19.18 9.07 6.21
N GLN A 109 -18.27 9.97 5.85
CA GLN A 109 -18.59 11.10 4.98
C GLN A 109 -19.12 10.64 3.62
N ALA A 110 -18.51 9.61 3.02
CA ALA A 110 -18.97 9.03 1.77
C ALA A 110 -20.40 8.47 1.87
N PHE A 111 -20.69 7.78 2.98
CA PHE A 111 -22.01 7.21 3.25
C PHE A 111 -23.09 8.29 3.43
N GLN A 112 -22.79 9.32 4.22
CA GLN A 112 -23.71 10.43 4.50
C GLN A 112 -24.06 11.24 3.25
N VAL A 113 -23.07 11.51 2.38
CA VAL A 113 -23.30 12.27 1.14
C VAL A 113 -24.08 11.45 0.12
N GLY A 114 -23.81 10.14 0.03
CA GLY A 114 -24.40 9.29 -1.02
C GLY A 114 -25.80 8.76 -0.72
N LYS A 115 -26.21 8.67 0.55
CA LYS A 115 -27.38 7.88 1.00
C LYS A 115 -27.44 6.47 0.35
N ALA A 116 -26.29 5.90 0.04
CA ALA A 116 -26.12 4.67 -0.72
C ALA A 116 -25.11 3.75 -0.02
N ARG A 117 -25.06 2.49 -0.45
CA ARG A 117 -24.10 1.52 0.08
C ARG A 117 -22.67 1.96 -0.27
N VAL A 118 -21.81 2.04 0.75
CA VAL A 118 -20.37 2.27 0.58
C VAL A 118 -19.64 0.93 0.66
N VAL A 119 -18.79 0.66 -0.32
CA VAL A 119 -17.87 -0.48 -0.30
C VAL A 119 -16.47 0.05 0.00
N VAL A 120 -15.90 -0.37 1.13
CA VAL A 120 -14.54 0.01 1.55
C VAL A 120 -13.58 -1.11 1.17
N LEU A 121 -12.56 -0.77 0.37
CA LEU A 121 -11.45 -1.67 0.04
C LEU A 121 -10.22 -1.25 0.86
N ALA A 122 -9.81 -2.09 1.81
CA ALA A 122 -8.68 -1.84 2.69
C ALA A 122 -7.90 -3.12 2.95
N GLY A 123 -6.65 -2.98 3.41
CA GLY A 123 -5.86 -4.13 3.87
C GLY A 123 -6.53 -4.79 5.08
N SER A 124 -6.48 -6.13 5.14
CA SER A 124 -7.20 -6.91 6.16
C SER A 124 -6.85 -6.50 7.59
N GLY A 125 -5.59 -6.11 7.85
CA GLY A 125 -5.13 -5.61 9.15
C GLY A 125 -5.92 -4.43 9.72
N HIS A 126 -6.59 -3.65 8.85
CA HIS A 126 -7.47 -2.54 9.24
C HIS A 126 -8.91 -2.96 9.54
N LEU A 127 -9.20 -4.27 9.51
CA LEU A 127 -10.57 -4.81 9.60
C LEU A 127 -10.69 -6.01 10.56
N LEU A 128 -9.57 -6.66 10.90
CA LEU A 128 -9.55 -7.86 11.74
C LEU A 128 -10.23 -7.62 13.09
N TYR A 129 -10.97 -8.64 13.54
CA TYR A 129 -11.58 -8.71 14.88
C TYR A 129 -12.54 -7.58 15.23
N HIS A 130 -13.01 -6.82 14.24
CA HIS A 130 -13.81 -5.62 14.47
C HIS A 130 -13.11 -4.60 15.38
N LEU A 131 -11.81 -4.38 15.16
CA LEU A 131 -10.99 -3.45 15.96
C LEU A 131 -10.42 -2.27 15.16
N GLY A 132 -10.57 -2.26 13.84
CA GLY A 132 -9.94 -1.29 12.94
C GLY A 132 -10.87 -0.17 12.48
N ILE A 133 -10.99 0.01 11.16
CA ILE A 133 -11.88 0.99 10.51
C ILE A 133 -13.33 0.73 10.93
N ASN A 134 -13.76 -0.53 10.92
CA ASN A 134 -15.11 -0.95 11.24
C ASN A 134 -15.54 -0.56 12.66
N TYR A 135 -14.68 -0.77 13.66
CA TYR A 135 -14.90 -0.26 15.02
C TYR A 135 -15.06 1.26 15.05
N ARG A 136 -14.16 2.00 14.41
CA ARG A 136 -14.17 3.47 14.44
C ARG A 136 -15.37 4.07 13.73
N VAL A 137 -15.86 3.40 12.68
CA VAL A 137 -17.14 3.73 12.05
C VAL A 137 -18.28 3.51 13.05
N SER A 138 -18.37 2.33 13.68
CA SER A 138 -19.47 2.00 14.59
C SER A 138 -19.55 2.90 15.82
N GLN A 139 -18.41 3.40 16.31
CA GLN A 139 -18.38 4.36 17.43
C GLN A 139 -19.08 5.68 17.13
N LYS A 140 -19.17 6.06 15.85
CA LYS A 140 -19.68 7.38 15.43
C LYS A 140 -20.88 7.30 14.48
N ASP A 141 -21.24 6.09 14.04
CA ASP A 141 -22.38 5.83 13.15
C ASP A 141 -22.96 4.44 13.42
N PRO A 142 -24.22 4.34 13.91
CA PRO A 142 -24.84 3.05 14.22
C PRO A 142 -25.37 2.31 12.99
N SER A 143 -25.18 2.84 11.78
CA SER A 143 -25.65 2.22 10.54
C SER A 143 -25.05 0.82 10.34
N PRO A 144 -25.84 -0.14 9.81
CA PRO A 144 -25.39 -1.51 9.68
C PRO A 144 -24.20 -1.61 8.70
N SER A 145 -23.13 -2.27 9.15
CA SER A 145 -21.97 -2.60 8.33
C SER A 145 -21.62 -4.08 8.47
N ARG A 146 -20.93 -4.63 7.46
CA ARG A 146 -20.41 -5.99 7.45
C ARG A 146 -19.00 -5.99 6.88
N THR A 147 -18.14 -6.82 7.46
CA THR A 147 -16.73 -6.97 7.14
C THR A 147 -16.50 -8.30 6.43
N ILE A 148 -15.85 -8.27 5.28
CA ILE A 148 -15.38 -9.46 4.57
C ILE A 148 -13.85 -9.45 4.61
N VAL A 149 -13.25 -10.53 5.13
CA VAL A 149 -11.79 -10.70 5.13
C VAL A 149 -11.41 -11.85 4.21
N CYS A 150 -10.55 -11.55 3.24
CA CYS A 150 -9.94 -12.57 2.39
C CYS A 150 -8.82 -13.30 3.15
N VAL A 151 -8.85 -14.63 3.16
CA VAL A 151 -7.86 -15.47 3.82
C VAL A 151 -7.25 -16.41 2.80
N SER A 152 -5.93 -16.36 2.68
CA SER A 152 -5.15 -17.27 1.83
C SER A 152 -5.18 -18.69 2.42
N VAL A 153 -5.54 -19.67 1.59
CA VAL A 153 -5.49 -21.10 1.93
C VAL A 153 -4.22 -21.68 1.31
N PRO A 154 -3.24 -22.12 2.13
CA PRO A 154 -2.00 -22.69 1.65
C PRO A 154 -2.22 -23.87 0.71
N SER A 155 -1.32 -24.03 -0.26
CA SER A 155 -1.36 -25.16 -1.17
C SER A 155 -1.32 -26.49 -0.41
N GLY A 156 -2.17 -27.44 -0.82
CA GLY A 156 -2.29 -28.75 -0.17
C GLY A 156 -3.23 -28.81 1.04
N LEU A 157 -3.69 -27.67 1.57
CA LEU A 157 -4.72 -27.64 2.61
C LEU A 157 -6.12 -27.53 2.01
N LYS A 158 -7.03 -28.42 2.44
CA LYS A 158 -8.45 -28.38 2.04
C LYS A 158 -9.25 -27.31 2.78
N SER A 159 -8.81 -26.92 3.98
CA SER A 159 -9.49 -25.96 4.83
C SER A 159 -8.51 -25.35 5.84
N LEU A 160 -8.72 -24.10 6.20
CA LEU A 160 -7.96 -23.41 7.24
C LEU A 160 -8.88 -23.14 8.45
N LYS A 161 -8.37 -23.38 9.67
CA LYS A 161 -9.06 -22.96 10.90
C LYS A 161 -8.81 -21.47 11.11
N VAL A 162 -9.88 -20.70 11.27
CA VAL A 162 -9.84 -19.26 11.57
C VAL A 162 -10.65 -18.97 12.82
N SER A 163 -10.32 -17.88 13.52
CA SER A 163 -11.13 -17.43 14.65
C SER A 163 -12.52 -17.02 14.18
N ARG A 164 -13.56 -17.43 14.92
CA ARG A 164 -14.96 -17.01 14.65
C ARG A 164 -15.14 -15.49 14.71
N GLY A 165 -14.33 -14.81 15.50
CA GLY A 165 -14.37 -13.35 15.62
C GLY A 165 -13.57 -12.61 14.56
N LEU A 166 -12.92 -13.29 13.60
CA LEU A 166 -11.98 -12.65 12.67
C LEU A 166 -12.64 -11.58 11.78
N ALA A 167 -13.86 -11.83 11.31
CA ALA A 167 -14.72 -10.92 10.53
C ALA A 167 -16.17 -11.47 10.47
N ASP A 168 -17.12 -10.70 9.93
CA ASP A 168 -18.50 -11.17 9.70
C ASP A 168 -18.55 -12.30 8.65
N TYR A 169 -17.73 -12.18 7.61
CA TYR A 169 -17.58 -13.17 6.55
C TYR A 169 -16.10 -13.39 6.23
N ILE A 170 -15.76 -14.64 5.92
CA ILE A 170 -14.43 -15.04 5.47
C ILE A 170 -14.52 -15.52 4.03
N TRP A 171 -13.67 -14.95 3.18
CA TRP A 171 -13.55 -15.36 1.80
C TRP A 171 -12.21 -16.10 1.61
N ALA A 172 -12.27 -17.42 1.52
CA ALA A 172 -11.08 -18.23 1.29
C ALA A 172 -10.61 -18.07 -0.16
N ILE A 173 -9.34 -17.72 -0.34
CA ILE A 173 -8.70 -17.63 -1.66
C ILE A 173 -7.50 -18.57 -1.71
N PRO A 174 -7.15 -19.15 -2.86
CA PRO A 174 -5.93 -19.94 -3.00
C PRO A 174 -4.72 -19.07 -2.68
N GLU A 175 -3.71 -19.67 -2.06
CA GLU A 175 -2.42 -19.01 -1.89
C GLU A 175 -1.81 -18.60 -3.23
N GLU A 176 -1.30 -17.37 -3.26
CA GLU A 176 -0.61 -16.84 -4.43
C GLU A 176 0.78 -17.49 -4.53
N ALA A 177 0.87 -18.52 -5.37
CA ALA A 177 2.13 -19.23 -5.63
C ALA A 177 3.20 -18.32 -6.26
N ARG A 178 2.79 -17.35 -7.08
CA ARG A 178 3.65 -16.35 -7.73
C ARG A 178 2.89 -15.04 -7.86
N PRO A 179 3.54 -13.87 -7.75
CA PRO A 179 2.87 -12.58 -7.92
C PRO A 179 2.17 -12.49 -9.27
N ALA A 180 0.92 -12.04 -9.27
CA ALA A 180 0.13 -11.88 -10.50
C ALA A 180 0.78 -10.89 -11.49
N PHE A 181 1.47 -9.88 -10.97
CA PHE A 181 2.12 -8.85 -11.78
C PHE A 181 3.58 -8.63 -11.41
N PRO A 182 4.43 -8.23 -12.37
CA PRO A 182 5.82 -7.85 -12.10
C PRO A 182 5.95 -6.66 -11.15
N GLU A 183 6.95 -6.74 -10.28
CA GLU A 183 7.44 -5.60 -9.50
C GLU A 183 8.65 -5.00 -10.21
N ILE A 184 8.57 -3.70 -10.52
CA ILE A 184 9.63 -3.02 -11.27
C ILE A 184 10.87 -2.76 -10.40
N GLY A 185 10.69 -2.31 -9.14
CA GLY A 185 11.82 -1.99 -8.25
C GLY A 185 12.49 -0.63 -8.49
N LEU A 186 11.91 0.24 -9.33
CA LEU A 186 12.44 1.60 -9.58
C LEU A 186 11.74 2.65 -8.72
N ALA A 187 12.55 3.43 -7.99
CA ALA A 187 12.12 4.65 -7.34
C ALA A 187 12.58 5.87 -8.15
N PHE A 188 11.68 6.82 -8.36
CA PHE A 188 11.95 8.03 -9.13
C PHE A 188 11.76 9.28 -8.28
N LYS A 189 12.48 10.33 -8.64
CA LYS A 189 12.28 11.69 -8.15
C LYS A 189 12.34 12.69 -9.29
N ARG A 190 11.95 13.92 -8.98
CA ARG A 190 12.01 15.07 -9.89
C ARG A 190 12.91 16.14 -9.32
N PHE A 191 13.48 16.95 -10.20
CA PHE A 191 14.26 18.12 -9.86
C PHE A 191 13.66 19.33 -10.58
N GLY A 192 13.67 20.50 -9.93
CA GLY A 192 13.23 21.74 -10.57
C GLY A 192 14.10 22.06 -11.79
N GLY A 193 13.48 22.45 -12.90
CA GLY A 193 14.18 22.74 -14.15
C GLY A 193 14.57 21.52 -15.00
N LEU A 194 14.21 20.30 -14.56
CA LEU A 194 14.42 19.06 -15.34
C LEU A 194 13.09 18.34 -15.53
N ASP A 195 12.68 18.15 -16.78
CA ASP A 195 11.44 17.44 -17.12
C ASP A 195 11.58 15.93 -16.94
N ASN A 196 12.79 15.40 -17.14
CA ASN A 196 13.08 13.99 -17.02
C ASN A 196 12.98 13.47 -15.58
N LEU A 197 12.50 12.23 -15.44
CA LEU A 197 12.52 11.51 -14.19
C LEU A 197 13.93 11.02 -13.88
N VAL A 198 14.32 11.05 -12.60
CA VAL A 198 15.65 10.59 -12.16
C VAL A 198 15.49 9.41 -11.20
N VAL A 199 16.29 8.36 -11.38
CA VAL A 199 16.34 7.23 -10.46
C VAL A 199 16.84 7.70 -9.09
N ASP A 200 15.99 7.56 -8.07
CA ASP A 200 16.21 8.13 -6.75
C ASP A 200 17.26 7.36 -5.93
N ARG A 201 17.27 6.04 -6.09
CA ARG A 201 18.20 5.11 -5.43
C ARG A 201 18.47 3.92 -6.34
N LYS A 202 19.64 3.30 -6.14
CA LYS A 202 19.97 2.03 -6.80
C LYS A 202 18.92 0.98 -6.42
N PRO A 203 18.30 0.28 -7.39
CA PRO A 203 17.33 -0.78 -7.11
C PRO A 203 17.96 -1.91 -6.30
N ILE A 204 17.24 -2.40 -5.29
CA ILE A 204 17.65 -3.54 -4.46
C ILE A 204 16.65 -4.71 -4.55
N ASP A 205 15.50 -4.46 -5.15
CA ASP A 205 14.38 -5.38 -5.31
C ASP A 205 13.76 -5.23 -6.71
N GLY A 206 12.75 -6.07 -7.01
CA GLY A 206 12.05 -6.09 -8.30
C GLY A 206 12.94 -6.46 -9.49
N ALA A 207 12.38 -6.35 -10.70
CA ALA A 207 13.09 -6.65 -11.94
C ALA A 207 14.32 -5.74 -12.16
N ALA A 208 14.29 -4.51 -11.66
CA ALA A 208 15.36 -3.55 -11.85
C ALA A 208 16.63 -3.86 -11.05
N SER A 209 16.56 -4.64 -9.96
CA SER A 209 17.75 -5.02 -9.20
C SER A 209 18.71 -5.93 -9.99
N ALA A 210 18.18 -6.64 -10.99
CA ALA A 210 18.95 -7.48 -11.92
C ALA A 210 19.39 -6.75 -13.20
N SER A 211 19.14 -5.44 -13.31
CA SER A 211 19.44 -4.64 -14.50
C SER A 211 20.47 -3.54 -14.19
N ASP A 212 21.14 -2.99 -15.22
CA ASP A 212 22.15 -1.91 -15.05
C ASP A 212 21.50 -0.54 -14.80
N PHE A 213 20.70 -0.41 -13.74
CA PHE A 213 20.21 0.88 -13.23
C PHE A 213 21.06 1.34 -12.04
N ASP A 214 21.27 2.65 -11.95
CA ASP A 214 21.96 3.26 -10.82
C ASP A 214 21.26 4.55 -10.36
N LYS A 215 21.55 4.95 -9.12
CA LYS A 215 21.11 6.22 -8.57
C LYS A 215 21.62 7.36 -9.45
N GLY A 216 20.73 8.29 -9.78
CA GLY A 216 21.06 9.47 -10.57
C GLY A 216 20.90 9.29 -12.07
N ASP A 217 20.55 8.09 -12.56
CA ASP A 217 20.20 7.90 -13.96
C ASP A 217 19.03 8.80 -14.34
N VAL A 218 19.21 9.59 -15.40
CA VAL A 218 18.16 10.45 -15.96
C VAL A 218 17.44 9.67 -17.06
N ILE A 219 16.15 9.43 -16.90
CA ILE A 219 15.36 8.67 -17.86
C ILE A 219 15.03 9.56 -19.06
N LEU A 220 15.65 9.27 -20.21
CA LEU A 220 15.42 10.00 -21.46
C LEU A 220 14.15 9.51 -22.14
N SER A 221 13.97 8.18 -22.24
CA SER A 221 12.74 7.58 -22.75
C SER A 221 12.57 6.13 -22.30
N VAL A 222 11.34 5.63 -22.38
CA VAL A 222 10.97 4.24 -22.14
C VAL A 222 10.16 3.76 -23.34
N ASP A 223 10.68 2.75 -24.05
CA ASP A 223 10.22 2.31 -25.38
C ASP A 223 10.03 3.47 -26.37
N GLY A 224 10.94 4.44 -26.32
CA GLY A 224 10.90 5.64 -27.15
C GLY A 224 9.91 6.72 -26.70
N LYS A 225 9.13 6.49 -25.63
CA LYS A 225 8.20 7.48 -25.05
C LYS A 225 8.88 8.28 -23.93
N VAL A 226 8.63 9.58 -23.89
CA VAL A 226 9.13 10.46 -22.82
C VAL A 226 8.10 10.56 -21.71
N PHE A 227 8.56 10.54 -20.46
CA PHE A 227 7.71 10.67 -19.28
C PHE A 227 8.26 11.77 -18.37
N SER A 228 7.39 12.72 -18.00
CA SER A 228 7.68 13.77 -17.00
C SER A 228 6.90 13.59 -15.70
N ASP A 229 5.95 12.65 -15.66
CA ASP A 229 5.18 12.28 -14.48
C ASP A 229 5.47 10.84 -14.05
N ILE A 230 5.75 10.67 -12.76
CA ILE A 230 6.10 9.37 -12.16
C ILE A 230 4.91 8.40 -12.26
N ASN A 231 3.67 8.87 -12.09
CA ASN A 231 2.51 8.00 -12.11
C ASN A 231 2.16 7.58 -13.54
N ALA A 232 2.36 8.45 -14.53
CA ALA A 232 2.25 8.10 -15.94
C ALA A 232 3.24 6.98 -16.31
N LEU A 233 4.51 7.09 -15.91
CA LEU A 233 5.49 6.04 -16.16
C LEU A 233 5.13 4.74 -15.41
N ARG A 234 4.74 4.82 -14.13
CA ARG A 234 4.29 3.63 -13.37
C ARG A 234 3.09 2.93 -14.00
N THR A 235 2.12 3.70 -14.49
CA THR A 235 0.93 3.15 -15.17
C THR A 235 1.31 2.49 -16.48
N TYR A 236 2.24 3.09 -17.23
CA TYR A 236 2.79 2.49 -18.44
C TYR A 236 3.49 1.16 -18.15
N LEU A 237 4.39 1.13 -17.16
CA LEU A 237 5.13 -0.08 -16.77
C LEU A 237 4.22 -1.18 -16.20
N ALA A 238 3.10 -0.81 -15.56
CA ALA A 238 2.10 -1.75 -15.09
C ALA A 238 1.32 -2.45 -16.23
N GLY A 239 1.47 -1.99 -17.48
CA GLY A 239 0.89 -2.63 -18.67
C GLY A 239 1.63 -3.89 -19.10
N PHE A 240 2.83 -4.14 -18.59
CA PHE A 240 3.67 -5.28 -18.97
C PHE A 240 3.54 -6.44 -17.98
N GLY A 241 3.46 -7.64 -18.53
CA GLY A 241 3.43 -8.91 -17.82
C GLY A 241 4.79 -9.60 -17.74
N TRP A 242 4.76 -10.80 -17.17
CA TRP A 242 5.94 -11.66 -17.08
C TRP A 242 6.39 -12.13 -18.48
N GLY A 243 7.71 -12.23 -18.68
CA GLY A 243 8.35 -12.61 -19.94
C GLY A 243 8.59 -11.44 -20.90
N GLU A 244 7.98 -10.28 -20.63
CA GLU A 244 8.18 -9.07 -21.43
C GLU A 244 9.46 -8.31 -21.01
N GLY A 245 9.90 -7.42 -21.90
CA GLY A 245 11.05 -6.55 -21.67
C GLY A 245 10.70 -5.11 -22.00
N VAL A 246 11.21 -4.18 -21.20
CA VAL A 246 11.00 -2.75 -21.38
C VAL A 246 12.35 -2.08 -21.65
N LYS A 247 12.44 -1.29 -22.70
CA LYS A 247 13.69 -0.64 -23.12
C LYS A 247 13.77 0.77 -22.55
N PHE A 248 14.72 1.01 -21.66
CA PHE A 248 15.03 2.33 -21.11
C PHE A 248 16.21 2.93 -21.86
N ARG A 249 16.07 4.18 -22.29
CA ARG A 249 17.20 5.04 -22.65
C ARG A 249 17.43 6.02 -21.52
N LEU A 250 18.65 6.06 -21.01
CA LEU A 250 19.01 6.88 -19.87
C LEU A 250 20.32 7.62 -20.10
N LEU A 251 20.52 8.72 -19.37
CA LEU A 251 21.78 9.45 -19.32
C LEU A 251 22.46 9.15 -17.98
N ARG A 252 23.69 8.63 -18.03
CA ARG A 252 24.55 8.40 -16.85
C ARG A 252 25.90 9.03 -17.10
N ALA A 253 26.33 9.92 -16.21
CA ALA A 253 27.62 10.62 -16.30
C ALA A 253 27.89 11.25 -17.69
N GLY A 254 26.86 11.86 -18.30
CA GLY A 254 26.95 12.50 -19.61
C GLY A 254 26.94 11.56 -20.82
N GLN A 255 26.80 10.25 -20.62
CA GLN A 255 26.71 9.27 -21.69
C GLN A 255 25.32 8.66 -21.76
N GLU A 256 24.79 8.55 -22.97
CA GLU A 256 23.57 7.79 -23.20
C GLU A 256 23.83 6.29 -23.07
N LYS A 257 22.92 5.61 -22.37
CA LYS A 257 22.91 4.17 -22.20
C LYS A 257 21.52 3.62 -22.52
N GLU A 258 21.53 2.38 -22.96
CA GLU A 258 20.33 1.58 -23.12
C GLU A 258 20.33 0.43 -22.11
N VAL A 259 19.22 0.28 -21.39
CA VAL A 259 19.00 -0.78 -20.41
C VAL A 259 17.71 -1.48 -20.73
N ILE A 260 17.76 -2.80 -20.91
CA ILE A 260 16.57 -3.63 -21.11
C ILE A 260 16.17 -4.21 -19.74
N LEU A 261 15.06 -3.72 -19.21
CA LEU A 261 14.44 -4.25 -17.99
C LEU A 261 13.67 -5.52 -18.36
N LYS A 262 14.15 -6.69 -17.95
CA LYS A 262 13.48 -7.98 -18.19
C LYS A 262 12.56 -8.33 -17.02
N LEU A 263 11.30 -8.60 -17.31
CA LEU A 263 10.29 -8.97 -16.30
C LEU A 263 10.23 -10.49 -16.16
N VAL A 264 11.21 -11.05 -15.45
CA VAL A 264 11.32 -12.51 -15.30
C VAL A 264 10.44 -12.99 -14.15
N GLN A 265 9.54 -13.94 -14.43
CA GLN A 265 8.68 -14.51 -13.40
C GLN A 265 9.51 -15.23 -12.33
N PRO A 266 9.31 -14.94 -11.04
CA PRO A 266 10.00 -15.68 -9.99
C PRO A 266 9.52 -17.14 -9.96
N PRO A 267 10.34 -18.06 -9.44
CA PRO A 267 9.89 -19.42 -9.15
C PRO A 267 8.68 -19.38 -8.19
N PRO A 268 7.85 -20.45 -8.13
CA PRO A 268 6.81 -20.56 -7.13
C PRO A 268 7.41 -20.42 -5.72
N LYS A 269 6.68 -19.77 -4.82
CA LYS A 269 7.00 -19.85 -3.39
C LYS A 269 7.01 -21.32 -2.97
N GLU A 270 8.02 -21.73 -2.21
CA GLU A 270 8.01 -23.03 -1.57
C GLU A 270 6.80 -23.10 -0.61
N PRO A 271 6.10 -24.24 -0.54
CA PRO A 271 5.01 -24.40 0.42
C PRO A 271 5.55 -24.15 1.83
N ALA A 272 4.82 -23.36 2.62
CA ALA A 272 5.12 -23.20 4.03
C ALA A 272 5.18 -24.58 4.69
N LYS A 273 6.34 -24.91 5.29
CA LYS A 273 6.53 -26.16 6.05
C LYS A 273 5.65 -26.21 7.29
#